data_AF-A0A954YDS0-F1
#
_entry.id   AF-A0A954YDS0-F1
#
_cell.length_a   1.000
_cell.length_b   1.000
_cell.length_c   1.000
_cell.angle_alpha   90.00
_cell.angle_beta   90.00
_cell.angle_gamma   90.00
#
_symmetry.space_group_name_H-M   'P 1'
#
loop_
_entity.id
_entity.type
_entity.pdbx_description
1 polymer ?
#
loop_
_entity_poly.entity_id
_entity_poly.type
_entity_poly.pdbx_seq_one_letter_code
_entity_poly.pdbx_strand_id
1 'polypeptide(L)'
;PLDRVGLVVNRFRKGAQSFTPETIAKELRRDVLAVIPSDFVAVNRSLDTGNLLGDRSPVRSAIAKLAAMLVGVSANGAEEPKRGGGWFKKLGLGA
;
A
#
# COMPACT_ATOMS: atom_id res chain seq x y z
N PRO A 1 16.67 14.60 -10.93
CA PRO A 1 15.80 13.41 -11.07
C PRO A 1 15.07 13.09 -9.75
N LEU A 2 14.12 13.96 -9.39
CA LEU A 2 13.24 13.77 -8.22
C LEU A 2 11.99 12.95 -8.57
N ASP A 3 11.79 12.62 -9.84
CA ASP A 3 10.59 11.97 -10.38
C ASP A 3 10.57 10.44 -10.23
N ARG A 4 11.50 9.86 -9.44
CA ARG A 4 11.62 8.42 -9.25
C ARG A 4 11.39 7.93 -7.81
N VAL A 5 11.00 8.81 -6.88
CA VAL A 5 10.81 8.45 -5.47
C VAL A 5 9.32 8.32 -5.18
N GLY A 6 8.84 7.09 -5.04
CA GLY A 6 7.49 6.79 -4.56
C GLY A 6 7.47 6.43 -3.08
N LEU A 7 6.33 6.62 -2.42
CA LEU A 7 6.20 6.45 -0.97
C LEU A 7 5.65 5.07 -0.61
N VAL A 8 6.18 4.48 0.47
CA VAL A 8 5.60 3.27 1.09
C VAL A 8 5.23 3.61 2.52
N VAL A 9 3.95 3.49 2.85
CA VAL A 9 3.46 3.72 4.22
C VAL A 9 3.57 2.41 4.98
N ASN A 10 4.55 2.32 5.88
CA ASN A 10 4.80 1.11 6.66
C ASN A 10 4.07 1.12 8.02
N ARG A 11 3.75 -0.07 8.54
CA ARG A 11 3.08 -0.28 9.84
C ARG A 11 1.76 0.49 9.99
N PHE A 12 0.98 0.55 8.91
CA PHE A 12 -0.29 1.26 8.90
C PHE A 12 -1.38 0.45 9.62
N ARG A 13 -2.22 1.12 10.42
CA ARG A 13 -3.39 0.51 11.06
C ARG A 13 -4.55 1.49 10.96
N LYS A 14 -5.57 1.14 10.15
CA LYS A 14 -6.75 1.99 9.95
C LYS A 14 -7.35 2.41 11.29
N GLY A 15 -7.48 3.72 11.52
CA GLY A 15 -8.02 4.31 12.74
C GLY A 15 -7.04 4.48 13.90
N ALA A 16 -5.79 4.00 13.80
CA ALA A 16 -4.77 4.23 14.82
C ALA A 16 -3.93 5.49 14.57
N GLN A 17 -3.89 5.98 13.34
CA GLN A 17 -3.14 7.18 12.94
C GLN A 17 -4.10 8.32 12.54
N SER A 18 -3.71 9.56 12.85
CA SER A 18 -4.43 10.78 12.45
C SER A 18 -4.33 11.10 10.96
N PHE A 19 -3.37 10.48 10.26
CA PHE A 19 -3.09 10.73 8.85
C PHE A 19 -3.45 9.51 8.00
N THR A 20 -4.13 9.74 6.88
CA THR A 20 -4.40 8.69 5.91
C THR A 20 -3.30 8.67 4.83
N PRO A 21 -3.13 7.56 4.09
CA PRO A 21 -2.20 7.51 2.96
C PRO A 21 -2.45 8.62 1.93
N GLU A 22 -3.70 9.01 1.73
CA GLU A 22 -4.09 10.11 0.83
C GLU A 22 -3.60 11.47 1.35
N THR A 23 -3.70 11.72 2.67
CA THR A 23 -3.14 12.92 3.27
C THR A 23 -1.63 12.97 3.11
N ILE A 24 -0.94 11.85 3.34
CA ILE A 24 0.51 11.74 3.17
C ILE A 24 0.91 12.04 1.72
N ALA A 25 0.19 11.47 0.75
CA ALA A 25 0.43 11.69 -0.67
C ALA A 25 0.30 13.17 -1.06
N LYS A 26 -0.74 13.83 -0.54
CA LYS A 26 -1.01 15.24 -0.78
C LYS A 26 0.09 16.14 -0.21
N GLU A 27 0.47 15.96 1.05
CA GLU A 27 1.42 16.87 1.69
C GLU A 27 2.85 16.69 1.20
N LEU A 28 3.21 15.46 0.84
CA LEU A 28 4.53 15.21 0.27
C LEU A 28 4.58 15.44 -1.25
N ARG A 29 3.43 15.70 -1.89
CA ARG A 29 3.28 15.84 -3.36
C ARG A 29 3.89 14.65 -4.10
N ARG A 30 3.62 13.45 -3.59
CA ARG A 30 4.15 12.18 -4.11
C ARG A 30 3.10 11.07 -3.99
N ASP A 31 3.09 10.18 -4.97
CA ASP A 31 2.21 9.02 -4.94
C ASP A 31 2.66 8.01 -3.87
N VAL A 32 1.69 7.52 -3.10
CA VAL A 32 1.88 6.35 -2.23
C VAL A 32 1.74 5.09 -3.08
N LEU A 33 2.85 4.37 -3.22
CA LEU A 33 2.96 3.13 -4.00
C LEU A 33 2.33 1.94 -3.27
N ALA A 34 2.47 1.88 -1.95
CA ALA A 34 1.94 0.78 -1.16
C ALA A 34 1.72 1.19 0.29
N VAL A 35 0.79 0.47 0.93
CA VAL A 35 0.53 0.53 2.36
C VAL A 35 0.79 -0.86 2.93
N ILE A 36 1.75 -0.96 3.84
CA ILE A 36 2.08 -2.19 4.55
C ILE A 36 1.35 -2.17 5.90
N PRO A 37 0.47 -3.15 6.18
CA PRO A 37 -0.28 -3.19 7.42
C PRO A 37 0.63 -3.43 8.63
N SER A 38 0.17 -3.04 9.81
CA SER A 38 0.86 -3.38 11.06
C SER A 38 0.52 -4.81 11.48
N ASP A 39 1.52 -5.68 11.52
CA ASP A 39 1.46 -7.00 12.14
C ASP A 39 2.73 -7.22 12.98
N PHE A 40 2.76 -6.55 14.14
CA PHE A 40 3.95 -6.51 15.00
C PHE A 40 4.38 -7.91 15.46
N VAL A 41 3.41 -8.77 15.80
CA VAL A 41 3.70 -10.12 16.31
C VAL A 41 4.34 -10.97 15.21
N ALA A 42 3.77 -11.02 14.01
CA ALA A 42 4.33 -11.82 12.93
C ALA A 42 5.69 -11.29 12.47
N VAL A 43 5.85 -9.96 12.38
CA VAL A 43 7.11 -9.34 11.97
C VAL A 43 8.21 -9.59 13.00
N ASN A 44 7.96 -9.37 14.29
CA ASN A 44 8.98 -9.63 15.31
C ASN A 44 9.34 -11.10 15.38
N ARG A 45 8.36 -12.01 15.34
CA ARG A 45 8.66 -13.45 15.31
C ARG A 45 9.51 -13.83 14.09
N SER A 46 9.25 -13.23 12.94
CA SER A 46 10.04 -13.43 11.71
C SER A 46 11.48 -12.94 11.90
N LEU A 47 11.67 -11.78 12.52
CA LEU A 47 13.00 -11.25 12.87
C LEU A 47 13.73 -12.14 13.88
N ASP A 48 13.06 -12.50 14.98
CA ASP A 48 13.65 -13.28 16.08
C ASP A 48 14.07 -14.68 15.64
N THR A 49 13.33 -15.28 14.70
CA THR A 49 13.61 -16.63 14.18
C THR A 49 14.46 -16.64 12.91
N GLY A 50 14.74 -15.48 12.31
CA GLY A 50 15.44 -15.39 11.02
C GLY A 50 14.66 -15.95 9.83
N ASN A 51 13.39 -16.31 10.02
CA ASN A 51 12.55 -16.90 8.97
C ASN A 51 11.73 -15.81 8.28
N LEU A 52 11.37 -16.05 7.02
CA LEU A 52 10.44 -15.17 6.29
C LEU A 52 9.04 -15.19 6.93
N LEU A 53 8.27 -14.13 6.65
CA LEU A 53 6.85 -14.07 7.01
C LEU A 53 6.07 -15.22 6.36
N GLY A 54 5.11 -15.80 7.09
CA GLY A 54 4.25 -16.87 6.57
C GLY A 54 3.39 -16.42 5.37
N ASP A 55 2.97 -17.36 4.53
CA ASP A 55 2.24 -17.07 3.27
C ASP A 55 0.92 -16.32 3.50
N ARG A 56 0.26 -16.58 4.63
CA ARG A 56 -1.00 -15.92 5.02
C ARG A 56 -0.82 -14.54 5.65
N SER A 57 0.43 -14.05 5.76
CA SER A 57 0.69 -12.75 6.36
C SER A 57 0.18 -11.62 5.45
N PRO A 58 -0.63 -10.69 5.97
CA PRO A 58 -1.07 -9.53 5.20
C PRO A 58 0.10 -8.59 4.87
N VAL A 59 1.14 -8.56 5.72
CA VAL A 59 2.40 -7.83 5.46
C VAL A 59 3.12 -8.43 4.27
N ARG A 60 3.30 -9.76 4.24
CA ARG A 60 3.94 -10.44 3.10
C ARG A 60 3.17 -10.22 1.82
N SER A 61 1.84 -10.30 1.88
CA SER A 61 0.97 -10.08 0.73
C SER A 61 1.10 -8.65 0.17
N ALA A 62 1.17 -7.64 1.05
CA ALA A 62 1.38 -6.25 0.64
C ALA A 62 2.76 -6.03 -0.01
N ILE A 63 3.82 -6.62 0.57
CA ILE A 63 5.18 -6.55 0.01
C ILE A 63 5.25 -7.25 -1.35
N ALA A 64 4.63 -8.43 -1.49
CA ALA A 64 4.61 -9.16 -2.76
C ALA A 64 3.89 -8.37 -3.86
N LYS A 65 2.77 -7.71 -3.55
CA LYS A 65 2.07 -6.83 -4.49
C LYS A 65 2.92 -5.64 -4.92
N LEU A 66 3.61 -4.99 -3.98
CA LEU A 66 4.54 -3.90 -4.29
C LEU A 66 5.68 -4.39 -5.18
N ALA A 67 6.30 -5.53 -4.84
CA ALA A 67 7.39 -6.11 -5.61
C ALA A 67 6.96 -6.41 -7.05
N ALA A 68 5.78 -7.03 -7.23
CA ALA A 68 5.20 -7.32 -8.53
C ALA A 68 4.99 -6.04 -9.37
N MET A 69 4.42 -4.99 -8.76
CA MET A 69 4.24 -3.68 -9.40
C MET A 69 5.58 -3.07 -9.85
N LEU A 70 6.63 -3.16 -9.01
CA LEU A 70 7.95 -2.60 -9.34
C LEU A 70 8.64 -3.33 -10.49
N VAL A 71 8.40 -4.64 -10.64
CA VAL A 71 8.96 -5.43 -11.75
C VAL A 71 8.07 -5.43 -13.00
N GLY A 72 6.94 -4.71 -12.97
CA GLY A 72 5.98 -4.65 -14.08
C GLY A 72 5.21 -5.96 -14.31
N VAL A 73 5.23 -6.87 -13.34
CA VAL A 73 4.43 -8.10 -13.37
C VAL A 73 3.13 -7.78 -12.66
N SER A 74 2.02 -7.81 -13.39
CA SER A 74 0.70 -7.72 -12.76
C SER A 74 0.57 -8.92 -11.82
N ALA A 75 0.48 -8.68 -10.51
CA ALA A 75 0.25 -9.73 -9.53
C ALA A 75 -1.14 -10.32 -9.77
N ASN A 76 -1.20 -11.32 -10.66
CA ASN A 76 -2.35 -12.17 -11.00
C ASN A 76 -3.69 -11.67 -10.44
N GLY A 77 -4.37 -10.79 -11.20
CA GLY A 77 -5.78 -10.44 -10.99
C GLY A 77 -6.08 -9.36 -9.94
N ALA A 78 -5.08 -8.71 -9.34
CA ALA A 78 -5.35 -7.47 -8.62
C ALA A 78 -5.56 -6.35 -9.64
N GLU A 79 -6.83 -6.01 -9.92
CA GLU A 79 -7.20 -4.78 -10.64
C GLU A 79 -6.32 -3.64 -10.12
N GLU A 80 -5.62 -2.95 -11.02
CA GLU A 80 -5.03 -1.66 -10.73
C GLU A 80 -6.09 -0.82 -9.99
N PRO A 81 -5.76 -0.16 -8.86
CA PRO A 81 -6.67 0.83 -8.32
C PRO A 81 -6.87 1.87 -9.42
N LYS A 82 -8.03 1.84 -10.08
CA LYS A 82 -8.39 2.76 -11.16
C LYS A 82 -8.12 4.18 -10.66
N ARG A 83 -7.06 4.79 -11.21
CA ARG A 83 -6.72 6.19 -11.00
C ARG A 83 -7.95 7.02 -11.38
N GLY A 84 -8.55 7.69 -10.39
CA GLY A 84 -9.46 8.82 -10.56
C GLY A 84 -10.85 8.52 -11.14
N GLY A 85 -11.90 8.91 -10.41
CA GLY A 85 -13.22 9.16 -11.02
C GLY A 85 -14.42 8.35 -10.49
N GLY A 86 -14.30 7.66 -9.35
CA GLY A 86 -15.34 6.72 -8.90
C GLY A 86 -16.36 7.21 -7.86
N TRP A 87 -16.14 8.35 -7.20
CA TRP A 87 -17.13 8.88 -6.22
C TRP A 87 -18.11 9.83 -6.88
N PHE A 88 -17.63 10.84 -7.61
CA PHE A 88 -18.48 11.89 -8.19
C PHE A 88 -19.53 11.34 -9.17
N LYS A 89 -19.22 10.26 -9.91
CA LYS A 89 -20.17 9.59 -10.81
C LYS A 89 -21.28 8.81 -10.08
N LYS A 90 -21.04 8.33 -8.86
CA LYS A 90 -22.05 7.63 -8.05
C LYS A 90 -23.07 8.58 -7.40
N LEU A 91 -22.79 9.89 -7.37
CA LEU A 91 -23.68 10.93 -6.85
C LEU A 91 -24.53 11.63 -7.93
N GLY A 92 -24.43 11.22 -9.20
CA GLY A 92 -25.24 11.81 -10.28
C GLY A 92 -24.96 13.29 -10.57
N LEU A 93 -23.81 13.81 -10.12
CA LEU A 93 -23.42 15.23 -10.26
C LEU A 93 -22.35 15.46 -11.34
N GLY A 94 -22.15 14.52 -12.25
CA GLY A 94 -21.29 14.71 -13.42
C GLY A 94 -22.13 15.08 -14.63
N ALA A 95 -22.05 16.34 -15.06
CA ALA A 95 -22.51 16.80 -16.36
C ALA A 95 -21.70 16.15 -17.50
#